data_AF-A0A1R1ASV5-F1
#
_entry.id   AF-A0A1R1ASV5-F1
#
_cell.length_a   1.000
_cell.length_b   1.000
_cell.length_c   1.000
_cell.angle_alpha   90.00
_cell.angle_beta   90.00
_cell.angle_gamma   90.00
#
_symmetry.space_group_name_H-M   'P 1'
#
loop_
_entity.id
_entity.type
_entity.pdbx_description
1 polymer ?
#
loop_
_entity_poly.entity_id
_entity_poly.type
_entity_poly.pdbx_seq_one_letter_code
_entity_poly.pdbx_strand_id
1 'polypeptide(L)'
;MLFIYGAKLPIRLLEEIRYWKHQERKHTGLIKAIVPDLEPVYVKMLDQWAVVFADTEKAADELLRHILRYDGPPSPQVLAQVEQLLRASCEQSREFIRQLHGLKENSEAVRKVPLAGTVLHHVIRESEYFLNTLETLNSAGALERFMDVDMPMQSMTLHEATSPPPSPPEAELSIQGMGDSGGKAVPIGGHRLPPLPYAYNALEPHIDEKTMRIHHDIHHQSYVDGLNKAEKKLEEARKSGDFELVKHWERELAFHGAGHYLHTIFWNIMNPRGGGEPGGELAQQIKKDFGSFDRFKKHFSEAADKVEGGGWAILVWSPRSHRLEILQAEKHQNLSQWDVVPLLVLDVWEHSYYLKHQNKRKDYINDWWNVVYWPEVAERFKHASMLKWKPF
;
A
#
# COMPACT_ATOMS: atom_id res chain seq x y z
N MET A 1 -15.47 0.14 5.11
CA MET A 1 -15.00 -1.14 4.54
C MET A 1 -15.18 -2.35 5.49
N LEU A 2 -15.14 -2.20 6.82
CA LEU A 2 -15.31 -3.32 7.77
C LEU A 2 -16.74 -3.92 7.84
N PHE A 3 -17.77 -3.15 7.52
CA PHE A 3 -19.17 -3.59 7.65
C PHE A 3 -19.69 -4.54 6.56
N ILE A 4 -18.87 -4.84 5.55
CA ILE A 4 -19.27 -5.66 4.39
C ILE A 4 -18.96 -7.15 4.61
N TYR A 5 -18.30 -7.49 5.73
CA TYR A 5 -17.74 -8.83 5.94
C TYR A 5 -18.67 -9.83 6.64
N GLY A 6 -19.82 -9.40 7.15
CA GLY A 6 -20.79 -10.27 7.85
C GLY A 6 -20.13 -11.20 8.85
N ALA A 7 -20.34 -12.51 8.72
CA ALA A 7 -19.74 -13.55 9.58
C ALA A 7 -18.20 -13.56 9.63
N LYS A 8 -17.49 -12.93 8.68
CA LYS A 8 -16.01 -12.86 8.65
C LYS A 8 -15.44 -11.62 9.35
N LEU A 9 -16.29 -10.74 9.90
CA LEU A 9 -15.87 -9.53 10.60
C LEU A 9 -14.85 -9.78 11.73
N PRO A 10 -15.00 -10.80 12.61
CA PRO A 10 -14.04 -11.04 13.69
C PRO A 10 -12.63 -11.36 13.19
N ILE A 11 -12.52 -12.17 12.12
CA ILE A 11 -11.24 -12.49 11.47
C ILE A 11 -10.60 -11.22 10.95
N ARG A 12 -11.37 -10.37 10.25
CA ARG A 12 -10.84 -9.13 9.69
C ARG A 12 -10.35 -8.17 10.77
N LEU A 13 -11.11 -8.06 11.86
CA LEU A 13 -10.75 -7.21 12.98
C LEU A 13 -9.43 -7.65 13.63
N LEU A 14 -9.24 -8.96 13.82
CA LEU A 14 -7.98 -9.52 14.33
C LEU A 14 -6.80 -9.29 13.36
N GLU A 15 -7.02 -9.42 12.04
CA GLU A 15 -6.02 -9.07 11.02
C GLU A 15 -5.59 -7.58 11.12
N GLU A 16 -6.54 -6.67 11.33
CA GLU A 16 -6.28 -5.23 11.50
C GLU A 16 -5.55 -4.95 12.82
N ILE A 17 -6.02 -5.47 13.95
CA ILE A 17 -5.35 -5.31 15.26
C ILE A 17 -3.90 -5.79 15.17
N ARG A 18 -3.67 -7.00 14.64
CA ARG A 18 -2.33 -7.55 14.47
C ARG A 18 -1.43 -6.64 13.63
N TYR A 19 -1.93 -6.21 12.47
CA TYR A 19 -1.18 -5.32 11.58
C TYR A 19 -0.79 -4.03 12.27
N TRP A 20 -1.74 -3.39 12.97
CA TRP A 20 -1.50 -2.09 13.59
C TRP A 20 -0.60 -2.15 14.81
N LYS A 21 -0.74 -3.17 15.67
CA LYS A 21 0.17 -3.36 16.80
C LYS A 21 1.61 -3.65 16.35
N HIS A 22 1.79 -4.32 15.22
CA HIS A 22 3.10 -4.43 14.60
C HIS A 22 3.68 -3.08 14.15
N GLN A 23 2.87 -2.20 13.55
CA GLN A 23 3.32 -0.86 13.15
C GLN A 23 3.67 0.02 14.36
N GLU A 24 2.80 0.06 15.38
CA GLU A 24 3.06 0.84 16.60
C GLU A 24 4.33 0.36 17.31
N ARG A 25 4.59 -0.96 17.33
CA ARG A 25 5.85 -1.54 17.80
C ARG A 25 7.06 -1.09 16.98
N LYS A 26 6.94 -0.99 15.66
CA LYS A 26 8.01 -0.43 14.81
C LYS A 26 8.24 1.05 15.08
N HIS A 27 7.18 1.81 15.35
CA HIS A 27 7.27 3.23 15.67
C HIS A 27 8.09 3.50 16.93
N THR A 28 8.00 2.63 17.95
CA THR A 28 8.87 2.77 19.13
C THR A 28 10.35 2.66 18.78
N GLY A 29 10.70 1.75 17.86
CA GLY A 29 12.06 1.61 17.33
C GLY A 29 12.49 2.82 16.50
N LEU A 30 11.61 3.31 15.62
CA LEU A 30 11.86 4.48 14.78
C LEU A 30 12.15 5.74 15.61
N ILE A 31 11.37 5.99 16.66
CA ILE A 31 11.54 7.15 17.53
C ILE A 31 12.91 7.11 18.23
N LYS A 32 13.32 5.95 18.74
CA LYS A 32 14.66 5.78 19.35
C LYS A 32 15.78 5.93 18.32
N ALA A 33 15.58 5.47 17.09
CA ALA A 33 16.58 5.57 16.04
C ALA A 33 16.80 7.02 15.57
N ILE A 34 15.72 7.82 15.48
CA ILE A 34 15.84 9.22 15.06
C ILE A 34 16.34 10.12 16.20
N VAL A 35 16.08 9.78 17.46
CA VAL A 35 16.57 10.51 18.65
C VAL A 35 17.54 9.61 19.44
N PRO A 36 18.82 9.50 19.03
CA PRO A 36 19.78 8.58 19.67
C PRO A 36 20.07 8.94 21.14
N ASP A 37 20.02 10.23 21.49
CA ASP A 37 20.26 10.74 22.85
C ASP A 37 18.96 10.95 23.65
N LEU A 38 17.91 10.17 23.33
CA LEU A 38 16.61 10.28 23.99
C LEU A 38 16.72 10.02 25.50
N GLU A 39 16.00 10.80 26.31
CA GLU A 39 16.10 10.69 27.77
C GLU A 39 15.72 9.27 28.24
N PRO A 40 16.44 8.67 29.21
CA PRO A 40 16.23 7.27 29.61
C PRO A 40 14.80 6.93 30.02
N VAL A 41 14.05 7.90 30.57
CA VAL A 41 12.64 7.74 30.93
C VAL A 41 11.77 7.45 29.71
N TYR A 42 12.03 8.10 28.58
CA TYR A 42 11.29 7.92 27.34
C TYR A 42 11.76 6.67 26.57
N VAL A 43 13.05 6.35 26.61
CA VAL A 43 13.55 5.06 26.08
C VAL A 43 12.83 3.90 26.78
N LYS A 44 12.78 3.93 28.12
CA LYS A 44 12.07 2.92 28.92
C LYS A 44 10.57 2.86 28.58
N MET A 45 9.92 4.00 28.44
CA MET A 45 8.52 4.09 28.03
C MET A 45 8.28 3.41 26.67
N LEU A 46 9.13 3.71 25.67
CA LEU A 46 9.04 3.12 24.34
C LEU A 46 9.32 1.60 24.33
N ASP A 47 10.26 1.13 25.15
CA ASP A 47 10.54 -0.31 25.32
C ASP A 47 9.36 -1.04 25.95
N GLN A 48 8.73 -0.44 26.96
CA GLN A 48 7.52 -0.99 27.58
C GLN A 48 6.37 -1.08 26.59
N TRP A 49 6.15 -0.05 25.76
CA TRP A 49 5.15 -0.11 24.69
C TRP A 49 5.46 -1.17 23.65
N ALA A 50 6.72 -1.34 23.27
CA ALA A 50 7.11 -2.38 22.31
C ALA A 50 6.70 -3.79 22.79
N VAL A 51 6.79 -4.06 24.09
CA VAL A 51 6.33 -5.31 24.71
C VAL A 51 4.81 -5.41 24.67
N VAL A 52 4.09 -4.37 25.14
CA VAL A 52 2.62 -4.35 25.15
C VAL A 52 2.03 -4.59 23.75
N PHE A 53 2.61 -3.95 22.73
CA PHE A 53 2.19 -4.13 21.34
C PHE A 53 2.51 -5.53 20.82
N ALA A 54 3.69 -6.08 21.14
CA ALA A 54 4.03 -7.46 20.76
C ALA A 54 3.08 -8.49 21.39
N ASP A 55 2.71 -8.31 22.66
CA ASP A 55 1.79 -9.21 23.36
C ASP A 55 0.38 -9.13 22.78
N THR A 56 -0.07 -7.92 22.41
CA THR A 56 -1.39 -7.70 21.78
C THR A 56 -1.43 -8.25 20.35
N GLU A 57 -0.35 -8.08 19.58
CA GLU A 57 -0.16 -8.70 18.26
C GLU A 57 -0.25 -10.23 18.37
N LYS A 58 0.45 -10.82 19.35
CA LYS A 58 0.43 -12.26 19.61
C LYS A 58 -0.95 -12.77 20.02
N ALA A 59 -1.66 -12.04 20.90
CA ALA A 59 -3.02 -12.39 21.30
C ALA A 59 -3.98 -12.37 20.10
N ALA A 60 -3.83 -11.40 19.19
CA ALA A 60 -4.61 -11.35 17.96
C ALA A 60 -4.34 -12.58 17.06
N ASP A 61 -3.08 -12.98 16.93
CA ASP A 61 -2.67 -14.17 16.19
C ASP A 61 -3.18 -15.49 16.80
N GLU A 62 -3.23 -15.59 18.13
CA GLU A 62 -3.77 -16.76 18.82
C GLU A 62 -5.28 -16.89 18.62
N LEU A 63 -6.03 -15.78 18.76
CA LEU A 63 -7.46 -15.77 18.47
C LEU A 63 -7.75 -16.03 16.99
N LEU A 64 -6.94 -15.48 16.07
CA LEU A 64 -7.12 -15.69 14.64
C LEU A 64 -6.92 -17.17 14.29
N ARG A 65 -5.85 -17.81 14.79
CA ARG A 65 -5.62 -19.24 14.61
C ARG A 65 -6.72 -20.09 15.26
N HIS A 66 -7.24 -19.68 16.42
CA HIS A 66 -8.35 -20.38 17.06
C HIS A 66 -9.60 -20.35 16.18
N ILE A 67 -9.99 -19.17 15.67
CA ILE A 67 -11.17 -19.02 14.81
C ILE A 67 -11.01 -19.81 13.49
N LEU A 68 -9.82 -19.79 12.89
CA LEU A 68 -9.57 -20.45 11.61
C LEU A 68 -9.58 -21.99 11.69
N ARG A 69 -9.51 -22.59 12.89
CA ARG A 69 -9.54 -24.05 13.08
C ARG A 69 -10.93 -24.67 13.07
N TYR A 70 -11.99 -23.85 13.16
CA TYR A 70 -13.36 -24.34 13.22
C TYR A 70 -14.15 -23.88 11.99
N ASP A 71 -14.84 -24.82 11.36
CA ASP A 71 -15.82 -24.51 10.31
C ASP A 71 -17.14 -24.08 10.98
N GLY A 72 -17.38 -22.77 11.07
CA GLY A 72 -18.60 -22.20 11.62
C GLY A 72 -18.43 -20.78 12.17
N PRO A 73 -19.54 -20.12 12.57
CA PRO A 73 -19.46 -18.82 13.22
C PRO A 73 -18.73 -18.94 14.58
N PRO A 74 -17.92 -17.95 14.99
CA PRO A 74 -17.25 -17.97 16.28
C PRO A 74 -18.27 -18.05 17.42
N SER A 75 -17.93 -18.77 18.50
CA SER A 75 -18.80 -18.85 19.68
C SER A 75 -18.92 -17.46 20.36
N PRO A 76 -20.00 -17.19 21.12
CA PRO A 76 -20.14 -15.93 21.85
C PRO A 76 -18.97 -15.61 22.77
N GLN A 77 -18.33 -16.65 23.33
CA GLN A 77 -17.13 -16.51 24.17
C GLN A 77 -15.93 -15.99 23.37
N VAL A 78 -15.73 -16.51 22.16
CA VAL A 78 -14.66 -16.07 21.25
C VAL A 78 -14.94 -14.65 20.76
N LEU A 79 -16.19 -14.31 20.41
CA LEU A 79 -16.58 -12.96 20.04
C LEU A 79 -16.29 -11.96 21.17
N ALA A 80 -16.63 -12.30 22.42
CA ALA A 80 -16.33 -11.47 23.57
C ALA A 80 -14.82 -11.25 23.77
N GLN A 81 -13.98 -12.26 23.50
CA GLN A 81 -12.52 -12.12 23.52
C GLN A 81 -12.02 -11.19 22.42
N VAL A 82 -12.58 -11.26 21.21
CA VAL A 82 -12.25 -10.33 20.12
C VAL A 82 -12.64 -8.89 20.49
N GLU A 83 -13.82 -8.67 21.05
CA GLU A 83 -14.25 -7.34 21.52
C GLU A 83 -13.38 -6.81 22.67
N GLN A 84 -12.93 -7.69 23.56
CA GLN A 84 -12.02 -7.31 24.65
C GLN A 84 -10.66 -6.91 24.09
N LEU A 85 -10.12 -7.68 23.15
CA LEU A 85 -8.84 -7.36 22.51
C LEU A 85 -8.92 -6.07 21.69
N LEU A 86 -10.03 -5.82 21.00
CA LEU A 86 -10.31 -4.57 20.31
C LEU A 86 -10.28 -3.38 21.29
N ARG A 87 -11.01 -3.47 22.40
CA ARG A 87 -11.04 -2.41 23.42
C ARG A 87 -9.65 -2.13 23.98
N ALA A 88 -8.93 -3.17 24.39
CA ALA A 88 -7.57 -3.04 24.89
C ALA A 88 -6.65 -2.42 23.83
N SER A 89 -6.74 -2.86 22.58
CA SER A 89 -5.98 -2.32 21.46
C SER A 89 -6.22 -0.82 21.25
N CYS A 90 -7.48 -0.38 21.28
CA CYS A 90 -7.84 1.04 21.17
C CYS A 90 -7.35 1.87 22.36
N GLU A 91 -7.50 1.36 23.59
CA GLU A 91 -7.02 2.03 24.81
C GLU A 91 -5.50 2.21 24.80
N GLN A 92 -4.77 1.17 24.41
CA GLN A 92 -3.33 1.21 24.23
C GLN A 92 -2.91 2.28 23.23
N SER A 93 -3.54 2.35 22.06
CA SER A 93 -3.21 3.35 21.03
C SER A 93 -3.49 4.77 21.52
N ARG A 94 -4.61 5.01 22.22
CA ARG A 94 -4.92 6.32 22.82
C ARG A 94 -3.88 6.74 23.85
N GLU A 95 -3.50 5.83 24.75
CA GLU A 95 -2.53 6.12 25.79
C GLU A 95 -1.12 6.31 25.21
N PHE A 96 -0.76 5.53 24.19
CA PHE A 96 0.48 5.72 23.44
C PHE A 96 0.52 7.10 22.77
N ILE A 97 -0.52 7.50 22.06
CA ILE A 97 -0.65 8.84 21.46
C ILE A 97 -0.48 9.93 22.54
N ARG A 98 -1.18 9.81 23.68
CA ARG A 98 -1.07 10.76 24.79
C ARG A 98 0.38 10.89 25.27
N GLN A 99 1.08 9.78 25.41
CA GLN A 99 2.48 9.76 25.84
C GLN A 99 3.43 10.28 24.76
N LEU A 100 3.14 10.08 23.47
CA LEU A 100 3.91 10.67 22.36
C LEU A 100 3.75 12.19 22.28
N HIS A 101 2.56 12.73 22.56
CA HIS A 101 2.37 14.17 22.74
C HIS A 101 3.23 14.69 23.90
N GLY A 102 3.19 14.01 25.05
CA GLY A 102 4.02 14.36 26.20
C GLY A 102 5.52 14.30 25.90
N LEU A 103 5.97 13.27 25.19
CA LEU A 103 7.36 13.14 24.71
C LEU A 103 7.73 14.31 23.80
N LYS A 104 6.88 14.62 22.81
CA LYS A 104 7.11 15.72 21.87
C LYS A 104 7.21 17.08 22.57
N GLU A 105 6.36 17.31 23.56
CA GLU A 105 6.29 18.58 24.27
C GLU A 105 7.45 18.77 25.25
N ASN A 106 7.88 17.70 25.93
CA ASN A 106 8.73 17.81 27.12
C ASN A 106 10.18 17.31 26.93
N SER A 107 10.47 16.50 25.91
CA SER A 107 11.84 16.02 25.66
C SER A 107 12.71 17.13 25.05
N GLU A 108 13.83 17.42 25.70
CA GLU A 108 14.85 18.29 25.13
C GLU A 108 15.57 17.61 23.96
N ALA A 109 15.80 16.30 24.06
CA ALA A 109 16.45 15.53 23.00
C ALA A 109 15.65 15.58 21.69
N VAL A 110 14.32 15.43 21.78
CA VAL A 110 13.42 15.57 20.63
C VAL A 110 13.48 16.97 20.01
N ARG A 111 13.57 18.03 20.82
CA ARG A 111 13.68 19.41 20.30
C ARG A 111 15.01 19.68 19.61
N LYS A 112 16.09 19.05 20.07
CA LYS A 112 17.46 19.22 19.53
C LYS A 112 17.65 18.47 18.21
N VAL A 113 16.92 17.38 17.99
CA VAL A 113 16.99 16.62 16.74
C VAL A 113 16.08 17.26 15.70
N PRO A 114 16.65 17.79 14.58
CA PRO A 114 15.84 18.21 13.46
C PRO A 114 14.96 17.03 13.05
N LEU A 115 13.67 17.28 12.83
CA LEU A 115 12.71 16.32 12.24
C LEU A 115 12.09 15.31 13.19
N ALA A 116 12.59 15.15 14.42
CA ALA A 116 11.99 14.26 15.42
C ALA A 116 10.53 14.64 15.71
N GLY A 117 10.25 15.95 15.82
CA GLY A 117 8.87 16.45 15.97
C GLY A 117 7.94 16.10 14.81
N THR A 118 8.44 16.07 13.57
CA THR A 118 7.64 15.69 12.40
C THR A 118 7.37 14.18 12.37
N VAL A 119 8.37 13.37 12.71
CA VAL A 119 8.20 11.91 12.81
C VAL A 119 7.21 11.56 13.91
N LEU A 120 7.29 12.21 15.08
CA LEU A 120 6.32 12.01 16.16
C LEU A 120 4.90 12.38 15.73
N HIS A 121 4.71 13.48 15.00
CA HIS A 121 3.39 13.82 14.45
C HIS A 121 2.87 12.78 13.46
N HIS A 122 3.73 12.26 12.59
CA HIS A 122 3.34 11.21 11.65
C HIS A 122 2.91 9.94 12.38
N VAL A 123 3.70 9.48 13.35
CA VAL A 123 3.38 8.31 14.19
C VAL A 123 2.05 8.51 14.92
N ILE A 124 1.84 9.67 15.54
CA ILE A 124 0.58 9.99 16.23
C ILE A 124 -0.60 9.87 15.27
N ARG A 125 -0.50 10.49 14.09
CA ARG A 125 -1.60 10.51 13.12
C ARG A 125 -1.91 9.12 12.56
N GLU A 126 -0.91 8.27 12.35
CA GLU A 126 -1.16 6.89 11.92
C GLU A 126 -1.91 6.09 13.00
N SER A 127 -1.56 6.26 14.27
CA SER A 127 -2.32 5.68 15.38
C SER A 127 -3.73 6.27 15.51
N GLU A 128 -3.94 7.57 15.26
CA GLU A 128 -5.27 8.20 15.22
C GLU A 128 -6.12 7.67 14.06
N TYR A 129 -5.53 7.47 12.88
CA TYR A 129 -6.20 6.86 11.74
C TYR A 129 -6.70 5.44 12.07
N PHE A 130 -5.86 4.64 12.73
CA PHE A 130 -6.26 3.33 13.23
C PHE A 130 -7.46 3.40 14.18
N LEU A 131 -7.42 4.31 15.16
CA LEU A 131 -8.53 4.52 16.10
C LEU A 131 -9.82 4.86 15.37
N ASN A 132 -9.79 5.82 14.44
CA ASN A 132 -10.95 6.23 13.66
C ASN A 132 -11.51 5.08 12.81
N THR A 133 -10.63 4.21 12.30
CA THR A 133 -11.02 3.03 11.51
C THR A 133 -11.82 2.02 12.36
N LEU A 134 -11.51 1.92 13.65
CA LEU A 134 -12.07 0.90 14.55
C LEU A 134 -13.13 1.43 15.53
N GLU A 135 -13.25 2.75 15.68
CA GLU A 135 -14.09 3.39 16.70
C GLU A 135 -15.54 2.93 16.67
N THR A 136 -16.10 2.76 15.47
CA THR A 136 -17.47 2.29 15.26
C THR A 136 -17.74 0.86 15.72
N LEU A 137 -16.70 0.03 15.80
CA LEU A 137 -16.78 -1.35 16.30
C LEU A 137 -16.42 -1.46 17.78
N ASN A 138 -15.90 -0.38 18.38
CA ASN A 138 -15.39 -0.36 19.74
C ASN A 138 -16.50 -0.10 20.78
N SER A 139 -17.63 -0.81 20.67
CA SER A 139 -18.73 -0.80 21.64
C SER A 139 -19.20 -2.22 21.94
N ALA A 140 -19.71 -2.46 23.15
CA ALA A 140 -20.13 -3.80 23.55
C ALA A 140 -21.25 -4.35 22.63
N GLY A 141 -21.09 -5.61 22.19
CA GLY A 141 -22.02 -6.29 21.29
C GLY A 141 -22.07 -5.69 19.89
N ALA A 142 -21.10 -4.85 19.51
CA ALA A 142 -21.05 -4.30 18.16
C ALA A 142 -20.80 -5.39 17.12
N LEU A 143 -19.96 -6.38 17.45
CA LEU A 143 -19.65 -7.45 16.50
C LEU A 143 -20.89 -8.26 16.17
N GLU A 144 -21.67 -8.66 17.16
CA GLU A 144 -22.93 -9.38 16.95
C GLU A 144 -23.91 -8.55 16.11
N ARG A 145 -24.10 -7.26 16.45
CA ARG A 145 -24.99 -6.35 15.68
C ARG A 145 -24.58 -6.22 14.21
N PHE A 146 -23.28 -6.16 13.91
CA PHE A 146 -22.78 -6.03 12.53
C PHE A 146 -22.65 -7.36 11.80
N MET A 147 -22.66 -8.49 12.53
CA MET A 147 -22.72 -9.83 11.96
C MET A 147 -24.15 -10.23 11.54
N ASP A 148 -25.18 -9.71 12.24
CA ASP A 148 -26.61 -9.99 12.00
C ASP A 148 -27.26 -9.14 10.88
N VAL A 149 -26.52 -8.22 10.24
CA VAL A 149 -27.09 -7.42 9.14
C VAL A 149 -27.10 -8.25 7.85
N ASP A 150 -28.21 -8.96 7.62
CA ASP A 150 -28.55 -9.50 6.30
C ASP A 150 -28.82 -8.33 5.32
N MET A 151 -27.84 -8.01 4.48
CA MET A 151 -28.07 -7.19 3.29
C MET A 151 -28.73 -8.08 2.21
N PRO A 152 -29.94 -7.77 1.72
CA PRO A 152 -30.61 -8.61 0.74
C PRO A 152 -29.85 -8.60 -0.58
N MET A 153 -29.20 -9.72 -0.89
CA MET A 153 -28.81 -10.10 -2.25
C MET A 153 -30.11 -10.32 -3.05
N GLN A 154 -30.41 -9.43 -4.00
CA GLN A 154 -31.44 -9.73 -5.00
C GLN A 154 -31.04 -11.00 -5.76
N SER A 155 -31.98 -11.94 -5.80
CA SER A 155 -31.82 -13.29 -6.34
C SER A 155 -31.58 -13.27 -7.86
N MET A 156 -30.49 -13.90 -8.29
CA MET A 156 -30.45 -14.54 -9.60
C MET A 156 -30.52 -16.04 -9.37
N THR A 157 -31.65 -16.62 -9.78
CA THR A 157 -31.95 -18.04 -9.72
C THR A 157 -30.98 -18.84 -10.60
N LEU A 158 -30.39 -19.88 -10.03
CA LEU A 158 -29.65 -20.91 -10.75
C LEU A 158 -30.65 -21.78 -11.54
N HIS A 159 -30.47 -21.86 -12.85
CA HIS A 159 -31.00 -22.96 -13.65
C HIS A 159 -29.92 -24.02 -13.81
N GLU A 160 -30.28 -25.26 -13.50
CA GLU A 160 -29.47 -26.45 -13.77
C GLU A 160 -29.18 -26.57 -15.27
N ALA A 161 -27.93 -26.82 -15.61
CA ALA A 161 -27.58 -27.41 -16.89
C ALA A 161 -26.42 -28.40 -16.71
N THR A 162 -26.69 -29.58 -17.25
CA THR A 162 -25.93 -30.82 -17.28
C THR A 162 -24.59 -30.72 -18.02
N SER A 163 -23.61 -31.51 -17.55
CA SER A 163 -22.42 -32.11 -18.21
C SER A 163 -21.58 -31.29 -19.22
N PRO A 164 -20.23 -31.29 -19.09
CA PRO A 164 -19.37 -30.50 -19.97
C PRO A 164 -19.23 -31.10 -21.38
N PRO A 165 -19.17 -30.28 -22.45
CA PRO A 165 -18.82 -30.72 -23.81
C PRO A 165 -17.29 -30.84 -24.01
N PRO A 166 -16.82 -31.54 -25.06
CA PRO A 166 -15.40 -31.83 -25.24
C PRO A 166 -14.60 -30.64 -25.76
N SER A 167 -13.30 -30.64 -25.45
CA SER A 167 -12.32 -29.61 -25.81
C SER A 167 -12.11 -29.45 -27.32
N PRO A 168 -12.01 -28.22 -27.86
CA PRO A 168 -11.60 -27.98 -29.24
C PRO A 168 -10.06 -28.02 -29.40
N PRO A 169 -9.55 -28.23 -30.63
CA PRO A 169 -8.15 -28.59 -30.85
C PRO A 169 -7.20 -27.39 -30.73
N GLU A 170 -5.97 -27.69 -30.31
CA GLU A 170 -4.85 -26.78 -30.16
C GLU A 170 -4.48 -26.14 -31.51
N ALA A 171 -4.49 -24.80 -31.55
CA ALA A 171 -3.91 -24.03 -32.64
C ALA A 171 -2.61 -23.40 -32.14
N GLU A 172 -1.49 -23.86 -32.71
CA GLU A 172 -0.15 -23.32 -32.50
C GLU A 172 -0.10 -21.83 -32.89
N LEU A 173 0.22 -20.96 -31.93
CA LEU A 173 0.59 -19.57 -32.17
C LEU A 173 2.12 -19.46 -32.12
N SER A 174 2.72 -19.36 -33.30
CA SER A 174 4.15 -19.09 -33.49
C SER A 174 4.50 -17.70 -32.97
N ILE A 175 5.24 -17.63 -31.86
CA ILE A 175 5.91 -16.39 -31.42
C ILE A 175 7.25 -16.30 -32.16
N GLN A 176 7.27 -15.51 -33.24
CA GLN A 176 8.52 -15.02 -33.83
C GLN A 176 8.81 -13.61 -33.35
N GLY A 177 9.93 -13.46 -32.65
CA GLY A 177 10.79 -12.27 -32.74
C GLY A 177 10.41 -11.07 -31.87
N MET A 178 10.67 -11.15 -30.56
CA MET A 178 11.11 -9.99 -29.79
C MET A 178 12.53 -10.26 -29.32
N GLY A 179 13.44 -9.37 -29.73
CA GLY A 179 14.86 -9.45 -29.49
C GLY A 179 15.21 -9.43 -28.00
N ASP A 180 16.28 -10.15 -27.72
CA ASP A 180 16.97 -10.31 -26.45
C ASP A 180 17.27 -8.97 -25.75
N SER A 181 16.50 -8.67 -24.71
CA SER A 181 16.95 -7.86 -23.57
C SER A 181 16.98 -8.77 -22.33
N GLY A 182 17.92 -9.73 -22.34
CA GLY A 182 18.09 -10.80 -21.36
C GLY A 182 18.40 -10.35 -19.93
N GLY A 183 17.42 -9.75 -19.26
CA GLY A 183 17.36 -9.71 -17.81
C GLY A 183 17.00 -11.10 -17.30
N LYS A 184 17.92 -11.74 -16.56
CA LYS A 184 17.62 -12.98 -15.85
C LYS A 184 16.39 -12.75 -14.95
N ALA A 185 15.47 -13.72 -14.93
CA ALA A 185 14.34 -13.68 -14.01
C ALA A 185 14.82 -13.48 -12.56
N VAL A 186 14.11 -12.64 -11.80
CA VAL A 186 14.39 -12.45 -10.38
C VAL A 186 13.99 -13.74 -9.65
N PRO A 187 14.92 -14.42 -8.94
CA PRO A 187 14.57 -15.61 -8.19
C PRO A 187 13.66 -15.27 -7.01
N ILE A 188 12.90 -16.26 -6.53
CA ILE A 188 12.02 -16.13 -5.35
C ILE A 188 12.81 -15.51 -4.18
N GLY A 189 12.33 -14.38 -3.68
CA GLY A 189 12.96 -13.68 -2.59
C GLY A 189 14.28 -13.00 -2.92
N GLY A 190 14.54 -12.73 -4.21
CA GLY A 190 15.73 -12.11 -4.76
C GLY A 190 15.57 -10.67 -5.25
N HIS A 191 14.44 -10.02 -4.95
CA HIS A 191 14.22 -8.61 -5.27
C HIS A 191 15.19 -7.71 -4.50
N ARG A 192 15.56 -6.57 -5.09
CA ARG A 192 16.48 -5.60 -4.50
C ARG A 192 15.93 -4.19 -4.65
N LEU A 193 16.27 -3.32 -3.70
CA LEU A 193 16.04 -1.89 -3.83
C LEU A 193 16.88 -1.36 -5.00
N PRO A 194 16.27 -0.86 -6.10
CA PRO A 194 17.04 -0.26 -7.19
C PRO A 194 17.68 1.04 -6.69
N PRO A 195 18.90 1.39 -7.12
CA PRO A 195 19.45 2.71 -6.82
C PRO A 195 18.62 3.80 -7.49
N LEU A 196 18.57 5.00 -6.89
CA LEU A 196 17.99 6.16 -7.56
C LEU A 196 18.81 6.53 -8.81
N PRO A 197 18.16 6.94 -9.92
CA PRO A 197 18.85 7.36 -11.14
C PRO A 197 19.47 8.77 -11.04
N TYR A 198 19.33 9.43 -9.89
CA TYR A 198 19.83 10.77 -9.58
C TYR A 198 20.12 10.89 -8.07
N ALA A 199 20.85 11.94 -7.66
CA ALA A 199 21.12 12.21 -6.25
C ALA A 199 19.84 12.58 -5.47
N TYR A 200 19.77 12.29 -4.17
CA TYR A 200 18.56 12.53 -3.37
C TYR A 200 18.04 13.97 -3.40
N ASN A 201 18.92 14.96 -3.51
CA ASN A 201 18.55 16.38 -3.57
C ASN A 201 18.32 16.89 -5.01
N ALA A 202 18.41 16.03 -6.03
CA ALA A 202 18.36 16.46 -7.42
C ALA A 202 16.98 17.00 -7.85
N LEU A 203 15.92 16.68 -7.11
CA LEU A 203 14.55 17.13 -7.43
C LEU A 203 14.15 18.42 -6.70
N GLU A 204 15.07 19.05 -5.96
CA GLU A 204 14.83 20.36 -5.38
C GLU A 204 14.68 21.43 -6.48
N PRO A 205 13.82 22.45 -6.29
CA PRO A 205 13.07 22.75 -5.06
C PRO A 205 11.71 22.05 -4.98
N HIS A 206 11.37 21.12 -5.87
CA HIS A 206 10.02 20.56 -5.97
C HIS A 206 9.78 19.42 -4.97
N ILE A 207 10.74 18.51 -4.82
CA ILE A 207 10.72 17.44 -3.82
C ILE A 207 12.01 17.52 -3.01
N ASP A 208 11.91 17.65 -1.69
CA ASP A 208 13.08 17.85 -0.82
C ASP A 208 13.90 16.57 -0.65
N GLU A 209 15.21 16.75 -0.44
CA GLU A 209 16.16 15.65 -0.25
C GLU A 209 15.73 14.67 0.84
N LYS A 210 15.21 15.20 1.95
CA LYS A 210 14.87 14.40 3.11
C LYS A 210 13.70 13.46 2.80
N THR A 211 12.66 13.96 2.15
CA THR A 211 11.57 13.11 1.64
C THR A 211 12.12 12.01 0.75
N MET A 212 12.99 12.34 -0.22
CA MET A 212 13.59 11.35 -1.12
C MET A 212 14.36 10.25 -0.38
N ARG A 213 15.16 10.61 0.65
CA ARG A 213 15.91 9.63 1.46
C ARG A 213 15.00 8.67 2.20
N ILE A 214 14.00 9.19 2.91
CA ILE A 214 13.09 8.36 3.70
C ILE A 214 12.22 7.49 2.79
N HIS A 215 11.70 8.07 1.70
CA HIS A 215 10.82 7.39 0.76
C HIS A 215 11.54 6.24 0.04
N HIS A 216 12.80 6.41 -0.33
CA HIS A 216 13.61 5.37 -0.97
C HIS A 216 14.21 4.37 0.05
N ASP A 217 14.97 4.85 1.02
CA ASP A 217 15.80 3.97 1.89
C ASP A 217 14.99 3.24 2.95
N ILE A 218 13.81 3.77 3.30
CA ILE A 218 12.95 3.21 4.35
C ILE A 218 11.68 2.61 3.74
N HIS A 219 10.85 3.42 3.09
CA HIS A 219 9.56 2.93 2.58
C HIS A 219 9.74 1.92 1.45
N HIS A 220 10.49 2.27 0.39
CA HIS A 220 10.72 1.35 -0.72
C HIS A 220 11.48 0.08 -0.29
N GLN A 221 12.51 0.20 0.55
CA GLN A 221 13.21 -0.96 1.12
C GLN A 221 12.25 -1.90 1.87
N SER A 222 11.30 -1.37 2.63
CA SER A 222 10.33 -2.20 3.35
C SER A 222 9.42 -3.00 2.42
N TYR A 223 9.09 -2.47 1.23
CA TYR A 223 8.32 -3.21 0.23
C TYR A 223 9.16 -4.32 -0.41
N VAL A 224 10.43 -4.06 -0.70
CA VAL A 224 11.36 -5.10 -1.20
C VAL A 224 11.48 -6.25 -0.20
N ASP A 225 11.70 -5.94 1.07
CA ASP A 225 11.86 -6.95 2.12
C ASP A 225 10.57 -7.76 2.34
N GLY A 226 9.43 -7.07 2.35
CA GLY A 226 8.11 -7.69 2.49
C GLY A 226 7.75 -8.61 1.33
N LEU A 227 8.02 -8.18 0.09
CA LEU A 227 7.82 -8.98 -1.12
C LEU A 227 8.68 -10.24 -1.06
N ASN A 228 9.97 -10.07 -0.76
CA ASN A 228 10.90 -11.19 -0.64
C ASN A 228 10.46 -12.21 0.42
N LYS A 229 9.93 -11.73 1.55
CA LYS A 229 9.43 -12.60 2.62
C LYS A 229 8.17 -13.35 2.17
N ALA A 230 7.21 -12.67 1.54
CA ALA A 230 5.97 -13.29 1.08
C ALA A 230 6.25 -14.40 0.05
N GLU A 231 7.11 -14.14 -0.93
CA GLU A 231 7.49 -15.14 -1.95
C GLU A 231 8.12 -16.39 -1.33
N LYS A 232 9.06 -16.23 -0.39
CA LYS A 232 9.69 -17.36 0.33
C LYS A 232 8.68 -18.15 1.13
N LYS A 233 7.75 -17.48 1.81
CA LYS A 233 6.70 -18.14 2.61
C LYS A 233 5.72 -18.92 1.74
N LEU A 234 5.37 -18.39 0.58
CA LEU A 234 4.56 -19.11 -0.40
C LEU A 234 5.34 -20.29 -1.02
N GLU A 235 6.65 -20.17 -1.20
CA GLU A 235 7.49 -21.29 -1.63
C GLU A 235 7.57 -22.40 -0.59
N GLU A 236 7.76 -22.04 0.69
CA GLU A 236 7.71 -22.98 1.82
C GLU A 236 6.36 -23.71 1.87
N ALA A 237 5.25 -23.00 1.74
CA ALA A 237 3.89 -23.57 1.70
C ALA A 237 3.73 -24.59 0.56
N ARG A 238 4.23 -24.29 -0.64
CA ARG A 238 4.23 -25.23 -1.77
C ARG A 238 5.08 -26.48 -1.51
N LYS A 239 6.21 -26.35 -0.81
CA LYS A 239 7.11 -27.46 -0.48
C LYS A 239 6.56 -28.35 0.65
N SER A 240 5.94 -27.76 1.65
CA SER A 240 5.38 -28.49 2.81
C SER A 240 3.97 -29.02 2.58
N GLY A 241 3.20 -28.40 1.67
CA GLY A 241 1.77 -28.65 1.51
C GLY A 241 0.89 -27.93 2.53
N ASP A 242 1.47 -27.09 3.39
CA ASP A 242 0.74 -26.31 4.40
C ASP A 242 0.33 -24.93 3.86
N PHE A 243 -0.97 -24.75 3.65
CA PHE A 243 -1.56 -23.53 3.11
C PHE A 243 -2.38 -22.75 4.16
N GLU A 244 -2.25 -23.03 5.46
CA GLU A 244 -3.04 -22.36 6.53
C GLU A 244 -2.99 -20.82 6.41
N LEU A 245 -1.82 -20.28 6.06
CA LEU A 245 -1.59 -18.84 5.93
C LEU A 245 -1.57 -18.32 4.48
N VAL A 246 -2.02 -19.11 3.49
CA VAL A 246 -1.90 -18.72 2.06
C VAL A 246 -2.60 -17.39 1.78
N LYS A 247 -3.79 -17.16 2.33
CA LYS A 247 -4.53 -15.90 2.19
C LYS A 247 -3.74 -14.70 2.72
N HIS A 248 -3.04 -14.87 3.84
CA HIS A 248 -2.20 -13.82 4.40
C HIS A 248 -1.03 -13.52 3.47
N TRP A 249 -0.28 -14.55 3.05
CA TRP A 249 0.91 -14.36 2.24
C TRP A 249 0.61 -13.85 0.83
N GLU A 250 -0.50 -14.25 0.21
CA GLU A 250 -0.93 -13.68 -1.08
C GLU A 250 -1.31 -12.19 -0.96
N ARG A 251 -1.89 -11.78 0.17
CA ARG A 251 -2.16 -10.37 0.47
C ARG A 251 -0.87 -9.57 0.64
N GLU A 252 0.09 -10.10 1.39
CA GLU A 252 1.41 -9.48 1.57
C GLU A 252 2.17 -9.40 0.24
N LEU A 253 2.09 -10.45 -0.58
CA LEU A 253 2.66 -10.49 -1.93
C LEU A 253 2.10 -9.37 -2.79
N ALA A 254 0.78 -9.20 -2.81
CA ALA A 254 0.13 -8.14 -3.58
C ALA A 254 0.49 -6.73 -3.08
N PHE A 255 0.42 -6.49 -1.77
CA PHE A 255 0.71 -5.18 -1.17
C PHE A 255 2.17 -4.76 -1.37
N HIS A 256 3.11 -5.63 -0.99
CA HIS A 256 4.54 -5.34 -1.11
C HIS A 256 5.03 -5.39 -2.55
N GLY A 257 4.48 -6.29 -3.37
CA GLY A 257 4.77 -6.38 -4.80
C GLY A 257 4.38 -5.10 -5.55
N ALA A 258 3.12 -4.67 -5.39
CA ALA A 258 2.67 -3.42 -5.98
C ALA A 258 3.44 -2.21 -5.43
N GLY A 259 3.73 -2.19 -4.12
CA GLY A 259 4.57 -1.15 -3.51
C GLY A 259 5.96 -1.07 -4.15
N HIS A 260 6.67 -2.19 -4.27
CA HIS A 260 7.99 -2.23 -4.90
C HIS A 260 7.96 -1.78 -6.36
N TYR A 261 7.02 -2.29 -7.15
CA TYR A 261 6.98 -1.99 -8.58
C TYR A 261 6.55 -0.54 -8.87
N LEU A 262 5.54 -0.01 -8.16
CA LEU A 262 5.12 1.38 -8.33
C LEU A 262 6.22 2.37 -7.93
N HIS A 263 6.92 2.14 -6.81
CA HIS A 263 8.06 3.00 -6.43
C HIS A 263 9.21 2.90 -7.43
N THR A 264 9.50 1.69 -7.93
CA THR A 264 10.52 1.52 -8.98
C THR A 264 10.19 2.36 -10.23
N ILE A 265 8.92 2.43 -10.63
CA ILE A 265 8.50 3.31 -11.74
C ILE A 265 8.61 4.78 -11.33
N PHE A 266 8.13 5.13 -10.14
CA PHE A 266 8.13 6.51 -9.60
C PHE A 266 9.51 7.16 -9.63
N TRP A 267 10.58 6.42 -9.30
CA TRP A 267 11.94 6.96 -9.35
C TRP A 267 12.43 7.23 -10.76
N ASN A 268 12.08 6.37 -11.73
CA ASN A 268 12.59 6.49 -13.09
C ASN A 268 11.83 7.54 -13.91
N ILE A 269 10.55 7.76 -13.62
CA ILE A 269 9.70 8.76 -14.28
C ILE A 269 9.90 10.19 -13.74
N MET A 270 10.89 10.42 -12.86
CA MET A 270 11.29 11.74 -12.39
C MET A 270 12.73 12.08 -12.77
N ASN A 271 13.06 13.36 -12.92
CA ASN A 271 14.42 13.82 -13.23
C ASN A 271 14.63 15.31 -12.88
N PRO A 272 15.85 15.75 -12.51
CA PRO A 272 16.19 17.17 -12.37
C PRO A 272 15.93 18.01 -13.62
N ARG A 273 15.95 17.39 -14.81
CA ARG A 273 15.64 18.03 -16.10
C ARG A 273 14.23 17.69 -16.59
N GLY A 274 13.34 17.32 -15.67
CA GLY A 274 11.95 17.02 -15.96
C GLY A 274 11.12 18.27 -16.25
N GLY A 275 9.80 18.08 -16.25
CA GLY A 275 8.83 19.12 -16.58
C GLY A 275 8.48 19.17 -18.06
N GLY A 276 7.77 20.22 -18.46
CA GLY A 276 7.27 20.40 -19.82
C GLY A 276 6.19 19.39 -20.21
N GLU A 277 6.16 19.03 -21.49
CA GLU A 277 5.14 18.16 -22.10
C GLU A 277 5.80 16.98 -22.83
N PRO A 278 5.10 15.84 -22.98
CA PRO A 278 5.62 14.74 -23.78
C PRO A 278 5.70 15.13 -25.25
N GLY A 279 6.66 14.53 -25.97
CA GLY A 279 6.77 14.59 -27.43
C GLY A 279 6.37 13.28 -28.10
N GLY A 280 6.51 13.24 -29.43
CA GLY A 280 6.44 12.01 -30.21
C GLY A 280 5.09 11.27 -30.12
N GLU A 281 5.15 9.93 -30.17
CA GLU A 281 3.97 9.05 -30.18
C GLU A 281 3.15 9.16 -28.90
N LEU A 282 3.79 9.33 -27.74
CA LEU A 282 3.11 9.51 -26.46
C LEU A 282 2.23 10.77 -26.47
N ALA A 283 2.75 11.90 -26.98
CA ALA A 283 1.99 13.13 -27.09
C ALA A 283 0.75 12.99 -28.00
N GLN A 284 0.93 12.28 -29.13
CA GLN A 284 -0.16 12.00 -30.06
C GLN A 284 -1.23 11.11 -29.42
N GLN A 285 -0.81 10.08 -28.68
CA GLN A 285 -1.73 9.19 -27.97
C GLN A 285 -2.48 9.92 -26.85
N ILE A 286 -1.80 10.76 -26.05
CA ILE A 286 -2.45 11.60 -25.03
C ILE A 286 -3.49 12.52 -25.67
N LYS A 287 -3.15 13.18 -26.79
CA LYS A 287 -4.09 14.02 -27.53
C LYS A 287 -5.29 13.22 -28.04
N LYS A 288 -5.08 12.00 -28.51
CA LYS A 288 -6.14 11.12 -29.00
C LYS A 288 -7.12 10.74 -27.89
N ASP A 289 -6.62 10.34 -26.73
CA ASP A 289 -7.46 9.74 -25.67
C ASP A 289 -8.04 10.78 -24.70
N PHE A 290 -7.33 11.89 -24.47
CA PHE A 290 -7.76 12.94 -23.53
C PHE A 290 -8.10 14.28 -24.22
N GLY A 291 -7.89 14.37 -25.53
CA GLY A 291 -8.17 15.57 -26.35
C GLY A 291 -7.02 16.59 -26.38
N SER A 292 -6.33 16.81 -25.26
CA SER A 292 -5.14 17.65 -25.17
C SER A 292 -4.28 17.29 -23.95
N PHE A 293 -3.02 17.73 -23.95
CA PHE A 293 -2.14 17.59 -22.79
C PHE A 293 -2.71 18.30 -21.55
N ASP A 294 -3.23 19.51 -21.70
CA ASP A 294 -3.87 20.24 -20.59
C ASP A 294 -5.05 19.50 -19.96
N ARG A 295 -5.90 18.87 -20.79
CA ARG A 295 -7.03 18.08 -20.31
C ARG A 295 -6.56 16.82 -19.59
N PHE A 296 -5.55 16.15 -20.14
CA PHE A 296 -4.89 15.02 -19.50
C PHE A 296 -4.30 15.42 -18.13
N LYS A 297 -3.48 16.48 -18.10
CA LYS A 297 -2.83 16.99 -16.88
C LYS A 297 -3.87 17.35 -15.83
N LYS A 298 -4.96 18.02 -16.23
CA LYS A 298 -6.07 18.34 -15.33
C LYS A 298 -6.74 17.08 -14.77
N HIS A 299 -7.09 16.12 -15.63
CA HIS A 299 -7.72 14.87 -15.19
C HIS A 299 -6.80 14.10 -14.23
N PHE A 300 -5.52 13.96 -14.58
CA PHE A 300 -4.53 13.25 -13.75
C PHE A 300 -4.35 13.94 -12.39
N SER A 301 -4.22 15.27 -12.35
CA SER A 301 -4.08 16.02 -11.10
C SER A 301 -5.32 15.91 -10.20
N GLU A 302 -6.52 15.97 -10.76
CA GLU A 302 -7.76 15.81 -9.97
C GLU A 302 -7.90 14.38 -9.45
N ALA A 303 -7.54 13.38 -10.26
CA ALA A 303 -7.48 11.99 -9.80
C ALA A 303 -6.48 11.81 -8.65
N ALA A 304 -5.30 12.42 -8.73
CA ALA A 304 -4.30 12.39 -7.66
C ALA A 304 -4.79 13.09 -6.37
N ASP A 305 -5.41 14.27 -6.47
CA ASP A 305 -5.94 15.01 -5.32
C ASP A 305 -7.02 14.22 -4.57
N LYS A 306 -7.88 13.51 -5.33
CA LYS A 306 -9.05 12.81 -4.84
C LYS A 306 -8.83 11.36 -4.40
N VAL A 307 -7.58 10.88 -4.34
CA VAL A 307 -7.31 9.56 -3.76
C VAL A 307 -7.72 9.55 -2.28
N GLU A 308 -8.55 8.58 -1.90
CA GLU A 308 -8.96 8.39 -0.51
C GLU A 308 -7.86 7.67 0.29
N GLY A 309 -7.40 8.29 1.37
CA GLY A 309 -6.28 7.77 2.15
C GLY A 309 -4.94 7.85 1.42
N GLY A 310 -4.11 6.80 1.58
CA GLY A 310 -2.84 6.63 0.89
C GLY A 310 -3.01 5.84 -0.41
N GLY A 311 -2.41 6.32 -1.49
CA GLY A 311 -2.56 5.71 -2.80
C GLY A 311 -1.84 6.44 -3.93
N TRP A 312 -2.33 6.26 -5.16
CA TRP A 312 -1.66 6.68 -6.38
C TRP A 312 -2.63 7.20 -7.44
N ALA A 313 -2.17 8.12 -8.28
CA ALA A 313 -2.72 8.30 -9.63
C ALA A 313 -1.80 7.62 -10.64
N ILE A 314 -2.39 6.90 -11.60
CA ILE A 314 -1.64 6.05 -12.53
C ILE A 314 -2.17 6.25 -13.95
N LEU A 315 -1.31 6.72 -14.85
CA LEU A 315 -1.54 6.66 -16.28
C LEU A 315 -1.11 5.26 -16.75
N VAL A 316 -2.04 4.55 -17.38
CA VAL A 316 -1.80 3.20 -17.89
C VAL A 316 -2.03 3.13 -19.38
N TRP A 317 -1.33 2.21 -20.05
CA TRP A 317 -1.81 1.64 -21.29
C TRP A 317 -2.77 0.49 -20.96
N SER A 318 -3.97 0.48 -21.55
CA SER A 318 -4.90 -0.64 -21.46
C SER A 318 -4.79 -1.50 -22.73
N PRO A 319 -4.17 -2.70 -22.66
CA PRO A 319 -3.97 -3.54 -23.83
C PRO A 319 -5.25 -4.08 -24.46
N ARG A 320 -6.39 -4.07 -23.76
CA ARG A 320 -7.70 -4.48 -24.35
C ARG A 320 -8.39 -3.33 -25.06
N SER A 321 -8.37 -2.13 -24.50
CA SER A 321 -9.05 -0.98 -25.08
C SER A 321 -8.18 -0.18 -26.06
N HIS A 322 -6.88 -0.49 -26.12
CA HIS A 322 -5.88 0.12 -27.01
C HIS A 322 -5.80 1.64 -26.86
N ARG A 323 -5.92 2.10 -25.61
CA ARG A 323 -5.87 3.51 -25.24
C ARG A 323 -5.20 3.70 -23.88
N LEU A 324 -4.87 4.94 -23.61
CA LEU A 324 -4.46 5.42 -22.31
C LEU A 324 -5.67 5.59 -21.39
N GLU A 325 -5.51 5.22 -20.13
CA GLU A 325 -6.51 5.42 -19.08
C GLU A 325 -5.82 6.00 -17.82
N ILE A 326 -6.58 6.71 -16.99
CA ILE A 326 -6.12 7.17 -15.68
C ILE A 326 -6.88 6.36 -14.63
N LEU A 327 -6.12 5.71 -13.76
CA LEU A 327 -6.63 4.96 -12.62
C LEU A 327 -6.22 5.64 -11.30
N GLN A 328 -7.03 5.45 -10.27
CA GLN A 328 -6.63 5.66 -8.89
C GLN A 328 -6.33 4.31 -8.27
N ALA A 329 -5.23 4.17 -7.54
CA ALA A 329 -4.98 3.01 -6.71
C ALA A 329 -5.06 3.41 -5.24
N GLU A 330 -5.84 2.67 -4.44
CA GLU A 330 -5.77 2.75 -2.99
C GLU A 330 -4.69 1.79 -2.47
N LYS A 331 -4.01 2.18 -1.40
CA LYS A 331 -2.80 1.50 -0.93
C LYS A 331 -1.76 1.41 -2.05
N HIS A 332 -1.46 0.20 -2.55
CA HIS A 332 -0.67 -0.01 -3.76
C HIS A 332 -1.40 -0.84 -4.81
N GLN A 333 -2.26 -1.77 -4.36
CA GLN A 333 -2.84 -2.84 -5.17
C GLN A 333 -4.36 -2.75 -5.31
N ASN A 334 -5.04 -1.93 -4.52
CA ASN A 334 -6.49 -1.82 -4.60
C ASN A 334 -6.90 -0.91 -5.76
N LEU A 335 -8.09 -1.14 -6.32
CA LEU A 335 -8.64 -0.39 -7.47
C LEU A 335 -7.80 -0.47 -8.76
N SER A 336 -6.92 -1.47 -8.85
CA SER A 336 -6.17 -1.77 -10.08
C SER A 336 -7.03 -2.56 -11.07
N GLN A 337 -6.90 -2.27 -12.36
CA GLN A 337 -7.37 -3.14 -13.43
C GLN A 337 -6.29 -4.19 -13.73
N TRP A 338 -6.64 -5.47 -13.75
CA TRP A 338 -5.70 -6.52 -14.17
C TRP A 338 -5.42 -6.39 -15.66
N ASP A 339 -4.16 -6.63 -16.07
CA ASP A 339 -3.60 -6.54 -17.45
C ASP A 339 -3.10 -5.19 -17.95
N VAL A 340 -3.38 -4.10 -17.24
CA VAL A 340 -2.93 -2.78 -17.66
C VAL A 340 -1.43 -2.59 -17.38
N VAL A 341 -0.79 -1.69 -18.13
CA VAL A 341 0.65 -1.41 -17.99
C VAL A 341 0.86 0.03 -17.50
N PRO A 342 1.34 0.23 -16.26
CA PRO A 342 1.63 1.57 -15.73
C PRO A 342 2.78 2.28 -16.45
N LEU A 343 2.53 3.53 -16.85
CA LEU A 343 3.44 4.38 -17.61
C LEU A 343 3.97 5.56 -16.80
N LEU A 344 3.06 6.28 -16.13
CA LEU A 344 3.35 7.42 -15.26
C LEU A 344 2.56 7.22 -13.97
N VAL A 345 3.25 7.26 -12.84
CA VAL A 345 2.68 7.05 -11.51
C VAL A 345 2.99 8.25 -10.62
N LEU A 346 2.03 8.66 -9.79
CA LEU A 346 2.22 9.68 -8.78
C LEU A 346 1.83 9.10 -7.42
N ASP A 347 2.82 8.96 -6.54
CA ASP A 347 2.59 8.60 -5.14
C ASP A 347 1.92 9.78 -4.43
N VAL A 348 0.73 9.57 -3.86
CA VAL A 348 0.03 10.54 -3.00
C VAL A 348 -0.23 10.00 -1.59
N TRP A 349 0.51 8.95 -1.18
CA TRP A 349 0.69 8.66 0.22
C TRP A 349 1.34 9.83 0.92
N GLU A 350 0.94 10.11 2.16
CA GLU A 350 1.41 11.30 2.85
C GLU A 350 2.94 11.27 3.09
N HIS A 351 3.57 10.10 3.21
CA HIS A 351 5.03 9.99 3.32
C HIS A 351 5.78 10.61 2.12
N SER A 352 5.13 10.75 0.96
CA SER A 352 5.76 11.25 -0.27
C SER A 352 5.86 12.78 -0.35
N TYR A 353 5.17 13.51 0.54
CA TYR A 353 5.13 14.98 0.47
C TYR A 353 4.99 15.70 1.81
N TYR A 354 4.56 15.03 2.88
CA TYR A 354 4.11 15.71 4.09
C TYR A 354 5.23 16.50 4.80
N LEU A 355 6.49 16.07 4.64
CA LEU A 355 7.63 16.78 5.23
C LEU A 355 7.77 18.21 4.69
N LYS A 356 7.48 18.42 3.40
CA LYS A 356 7.63 19.70 2.70
C LYS A 356 6.32 20.45 2.49
N HIS A 357 5.27 19.75 2.07
CA HIS A 357 3.97 20.34 1.72
C HIS A 357 2.91 20.21 2.81
N GLN A 358 3.17 19.44 3.87
CA GLN A 358 2.23 19.16 4.96
C GLN A 358 0.88 18.68 4.39
N ASN A 359 -0.24 19.27 4.81
CA ASN A 359 -1.58 18.90 4.35
C ASN A 359 -1.91 19.41 2.93
N LYS A 360 -1.00 20.12 2.26
CA LYS A 360 -1.24 20.74 0.95
C LYS A 360 -0.90 19.79 -0.21
N ARG A 361 -1.63 18.69 -0.34
CA ARG A 361 -1.46 17.70 -1.42
C ARG A 361 -1.46 18.34 -2.81
N LYS A 362 -2.33 19.33 -3.05
CA LYS A 362 -2.39 20.06 -4.34
C LYS A 362 -1.09 20.75 -4.70
N ASP A 363 -0.42 21.36 -3.73
CA ASP A 363 0.84 22.06 -3.96
C ASP A 363 1.94 21.05 -4.34
N TYR A 364 1.95 19.88 -3.69
CA TYR A 364 2.83 18.78 -4.06
C TYR A 364 2.58 18.26 -5.48
N ILE A 365 1.31 18.03 -5.85
CA ILE A 365 0.95 17.60 -7.23
C ILE A 365 1.44 18.63 -8.25
N ASN A 366 1.26 19.92 -7.97
CA ASN A 366 1.72 21.00 -8.85
C ASN A 366 3.26 21.02 -8.97
N ASP A 367 3.98 20.81 -7.86
CA ASP A 367 5.44 20.74 -7.85
C ASP A 367 5.97 19.51 -8.60
N TRP A 368 5.34 18.34 -8.40
CA TRP A 368 5.72 17.09 -9.04
C TRP A 368 5.70 17.18 -10.57
N TRP A 369 4.76 17.92 -11.15
CA TRP A 369 4.72 18.14 -12.60
C TRP A 369 6.00 18.78 -13.17
N ASN A 370 6.78 19.49 -12.37
CA ASN A 370 8.04 20.10 -12.82
C ASN A 370 9.21 19.11 -12.87
N VAL A 371 9.06 17.92 -12.29
CA VAL A 371 10.11 16.88 -12.29
C VAL A 371 9.75 15.65 -13.10
N VAL A 372 8.55 15.60 -13.70
CA VAL A 372 8.14 14.49 -14.58
C VAL A 372 9.10 14.35 -15.76
N TYR A 373 9.65 13.15 -15.95
CA TYR A 373 10.61 12.85 -17.00
C TYR A 373 9.94 12.09 -18.15
N TRP A 374 9.39 12.87 -19.09
CA TRP A 374 8.67 12.35 -20.26
C TRP A 374 9.43 11.33 -21.12
N PRO A 375 10.76 11.38 -21.30
CA PRO A 375 11.49 10.37 -22.05
C PRO A 375 11.33 8.95 -21.49
N GLU A 376 11.36 8.78 -20.16
CA GLU A 376 11.12 7.46 -19.54
C GLU A 376 9.67 7.02 -19.77
N VAL A 377 8.71 7.92 -19.57
CA VAL A 377 7.28 7.61 -19.80
C VAL A 377 7.03 7.21 -21.26
N ALA A 378 7.70 7.88 -22.21
CA ALA A 378 7.61 7.57 -23.62
C ALA A 378 8.23 6.21 -23.98
N GLU A 379 9.37 5.85 -23.38
CA GLU A 379 9.99 4.53 -23.62
C GLU A 379 9.11 3.41 -23.03
N ARG A 380 8.54 3.61 -21.83
CA ARG A 380 7.55 2.69 -21.27
C ARG A 380 6.33 2.54 -22.18
N PHE A 381 5.81 3.65 -22.71
CA PHE A 381 4.67 3.64 -23.64
C PHE A 381 4.99 2.90 -24.93
N LYS A 382 6.18 3.12 -25.51
CA LYS A 382 6.64 2.44 -26.71
C LYS A 382 6.60 0.92 -26.55
N HIS A 383 7.10 0.38 -25.44
CA HIS A 383 7.01 -1.06 -25.16
C HIS A 383 5.56 -1.51 -24.84
N ALA A 384 4.85 -0.76 -24.00
CA ALA A 384 3.50 -1.12 -23.58
C ALA A 384 2.51 -1.17 -24.76
N SER A 385 2.60 -0.22 -25.69
CA SER A 385 1.69 -0.10 -26.83
C SER A 385 1.83 -1.23 -27.85
N MET A 386 2.93 -2.01 -27.80
CA MET A 386 3.08 -3.25 -28.56
C MET A 386 2.22 -4.38 -27.99
N LEU A 387 1.89 -4.33 -26.69
CA LEU A 387 1.00 -5.28 -26.04
C LEU A 387 -0.46 -4.93 -26.37
N LYS A 388 -1.09 -5.76 -27.21
CA LYS A 388 -2.50 -5.61 -27.60
C LYS A 388 -3.23 -6.94 -27.48
N TRP A 389 -4.20 -6.97 -26.59
CA TRP A 389 -5.17 -8.06 -26.49
C TRP A 389 -6.35 -7.79 -27.42
N LYS A 390 -7.09 -8.84 -27.78
CA LYS A 390 -8.34 -8.70 -28.52
C LYS A 390 -9.32 -7.84 -27.68
N PRO A 391 -9.87 -6.74 -28.22
CA PRO A 391 -10.98 -6.03 -27.59
C PRO A 391 -12.22 -6.93 -27.60
N PHE A 392 -12.92 -7.07 -26.48
CA PHE A 392 -14.19 -7.79 -26.39
C PHE A 392 -15.15 -7.06 -25.46
#